data_AF-A0A383RFN0-F1
#
_entry.id   AF-A0A383RFN0-F1
#
_cell.length_a   1.000
_cell.length_b   1.000
_cell.length_c   1.000
_cell.angle_alpha   90.00
_cell.angle_beta   90.00
_cell.angle_gamma   90.00
#
_symmetry.space_group_name_H-M   'P 1'
#
loop_
_entity.id
_entity.type
_entity.pdbx_description
1 polymer ?
#
loop_
_entity_poly.entity_id
_entity_poly.type
_entity_poly.pdbx_seq_one_letter_code
_entity_poly.pdbx_strand_id
1 'polypeptide(L)' 'MGKLTDLDEAIFDYEGEHGRIPEKVIVSIKYFNELIKDPKARQAVILSHDGSLTIMGIPCEKKPKQTEDYIFE' A
#
# COMPACT_ATOMS: atom_id res chain seq x y z
N MET A 1 -4.04 12.23 -11.58
CA MET A 1 -3.87 11.76 -10.19
C MET A 1 -2.97 10.53 -10.21
N GLY A 2 -2.05 10.40 -9.23
CA GLY A 2 -1.12 9.28 -9.11
C GLY A 2 -1.63 8.21 -8.12
N LYS A 3 -1.08 6.99 -8.17
CA LYS A 3 -1.51 5.85 -7.34
C LYS A 3 -1.40 6.06 -5.83
N LEU A 4 -0.48 6.91 -5.38
CA LEU A 4 -0.40 7.28 -3.97
C LEU A 4 -1.60 8.14 -3.55
N THR A 5 -2.00 9.09 -4.39
CA THR A 5 -3.17 9.96 -4.14
C THR A 5 -4.46 9.16 -4.12
N ASP A 6 -4.62 8.21 -5.05
CA ASP A 6 -5.78 7.30 -5.07
C ASP A 6 -5.88 6.49 -3.75
N LEU A 7 -4.73 6.09 -3.18
CA LEU A 7 -4.68 5.32 -1.94
C LEU A 7 -4.92 6.20 -0.70
N ASP A 8 -4.35 7.40 -0.69
CA ASP A 8 -4.52 8.39 0.37
C ASP A 8 -6.00 8.81 0.52
N GLU A 9 -6.68 9.07 -0.61
CA GLU A 9 -8.11 9.36 -0.65
C GLU A 9 -8.94 8.20 -0.10
N ALA A 10 -8.63 6.96 -0.50
CA ALA A 10 -9.33 5.78 0.01
C ALA A 10 -9.14 5.54 1.52
N ILE A 11 -7.96 5.87 2.06
CA ILE A 11 -7.70 5.80 3.50
C ILE A 11 -8.48 6.90 4.24
N PHE A 12 -8.48 8.12 3.69
CA PHE A 12 -9.22 9.25 4.24
C PHE A 12 -10.73 8.98 4.29
N ASP A 13 -11.30 8.45 3.21
CA ASP A 13 -12.72 8.09 3.16
C ASP A 13 -13.06 7.01 4.19
N TYR A 14 -12.22 5.96 4.30
CA TYR A 14 -12.40 4.92 5.32
C TYR A 14 -12.35 5.49 6.74
N GLU A 15 -11.41 6.40 7.03
CA GLU A 15 -11.33 7.05 8.34
C GLU A 15 -12.57 7.91 8.62
N GLY A 16 -13.08 8.63 7.62
CA GLY A 16 -14.32 9.38 7.73
C GLY A 16 -15.54 8.51 7.99
N GLU A 17 -15.64 7.35 7.33
CA GLU A 17 -16.76 6.42 7.46
C GLU A 17 -16.73 5.61 8.77
N HIS A 18 -15.54 5.21 9.22
CA HIS A 18 -15.37 4.27 10.33
C HIS A 18 -14.81 4.90 11.62
N GLY A 19 -14.37 6.16 11.58
CA GLY A 19 -13.75 6.87 12.71
C GLY A 19 -12.42 6.27 13.17
N ARG A 20 -11.75 5.49 12.31
CA ARG A 20 -10.48 4.83 12.58
C ARG A 20 -9.71 4.58 11.29
N ILE A 21 -8.39 4.55 11.37
CA ILE A 21 -7.53 4.13 10.27
C ILE A 21 -7.75 2.63 9.94
N PRO A 22 -7.55 2.21 8.68
CA PRO A 22 -7.65 0.80 8.34
C PRO A 22 -6.51 0.00 8.97
N GLU A 23 -6.82 -1.22 9.44
CA GLU A 23 -5.84 -2.11 10.08
C GLU A 23 -4.85 -2.70 9.06
N LYS A 24 -5.25 -2.76 7.79
CA LYS A 24 -4.41 -3.19 6.67
C LYS A 24 -4.92 -2.67 5.33
N VAL A 25 -4.01 -2.54 4.37
CA VAL A 25 -4.29 -2.29 2.96
C VAL A 25 -4.00 -3.55 2.14
N ILE A 26 -4.87 -3.82 1.17
CA ILE A 26 -4.69 -4.97 0.26
C ILE A 26 -4.60 -4.44 -1.17
N VAL A 27 -3.41 -4.50 -1.76
CA VAL A 27 -3.16 -4.00 -3.12
C VAL A 27 -2.71 -5.12 -4.05
N SER A 28 -3.18 -5.08 -5.30
CA SER A 28 -2.65 -6.00 -6.33
C SER A 28 -1.19 -5.66 -6.66
N ILE A 29 -0.40 -6.63 -7.13
CA ILE A 29 0.97 -6.39 -7.59
C ILE A 29 1.05 -5.33 -8.69
N LYS A 30 0.11 -5.32 -9.63
CA LYS A 30 0.08 -4.28 -10.67
C LYS A 30 -0.01 -2.88 -10.05
N TYR A 31 -0.85 -2.72 -9.03
CA TYR A 31 -0.98 -1.46 -8.30
C TYR A 31 0.31 -1.11 -7.55
N PHE A 32 0.89 -2.09 -6.87
CA PHE A 32 2.14 -1.93 -6.13
C PHE A 32 3.30 -1.52 -7.04
N ASN A 33 3.48 -2.19 -8.18
CA ASN A 33 4.52 -1.88 -9.16
C ASN A 33 4.38 -0.47 -9.74
N GLU A 34 3.15 -0.01 -9.98
CA GLU A 34 2.92 1.37 -10.41
C GLU A 34 3.20 2.37 -9.27
N LEU A 35 2.95 1.98 -8.03
CA LEU A 35 3.20 2.81 -6.85
C LEU A 35 4.71 3.00 -6.64
N ILE A 36 5.53 1.94 -6.69
CA ILE A 36 6.99 2.06 -6.48
C ILE A 36 7.73 2.77 -7.63
N LYS A 37 7.11 2.93 -8.81
CA LYS A 37 7.67 3.71 -9.92
C LYS A 37 7.68 5.21 -9.64
N ASP A 38 6.77 5.69 -8.80
CA ASP A 38 6.73 7.09 -8.40
C ASP A 38 7.66 7.32 -7.20
N PRO A 39 8.66 8.23 -7.28
CA PRO A 39 9.63 8.44 -6.20
C PRO A 39 9.03 8.90 -4.87
N LYS A 40 7.89 9.61 -4.89
CA LYS A 40 7.20 10.04 -3.65
C LYS A 40 6.43 8.88 -3.05
N ALA A 41 5.74 8.12 -3.89
CA ALA A 41 5.00 6.95 -3.48
C ALA A 41 5.91 5.84 -2.96
N ARG A 42 7.07 5.63 -3.59
CA ARG A 42 8.10 4.70 -3.13
C ARG A 42 8.57 5.01 -1.71
N GLN A 43 8.69 6.29 -1.32
CA GLN A 43 9.04 6.68 0.05
C GLN A 43 7.95 6.33 1.08
N ALA A 44 6.70 6.23 0.64
CA ALA A 44 5.60 5.79 1.49
C ALA A 44 5.56 4.27 1.67
N VAL A 45 6.37 3.51 0.91
CA VAL A 45 6.46 2.05 1.02
C VAL A 45 7.67 1.67 1.85
N ILE A 46 7.45 0.92 2.93
CA ILE A 46 8.53 0.46 3.82
C ILE A 46 8.48 -1.07 3.89
N LEU A 47 9.59 -1.70 3.51
CA LEU A 47 9.85 -3.11 3.75
C LEU A 47 10.72 -3.25 5.00
N SER A 48 10.17 -3.84 6.04
CA SER A 48 10.86 -4.09 7.31
C SER A 48 11.81 -5.29 7.19
N HIS A 49 12.75 -5.40 8.13
CA HIS A 49 13.71 -6.51 8.20
C HIS A 49 13.06 -7.90 8.38
N ASP A 50 11.86 -7.95 8.94
CA ASP A 50 11.07 -9.18 9.12
C ASP A 50 10.25 -9.56 7.88
N GLY A 51 10.37 -8.81 6.79
CA GLY A 51 9.61 -9.00 5.56
C GLY A 51 8.21 -8.40 5.60
N SER A 52 7.82 -7.70 6.67
CA SER A 52 6.56 -6.96 6.72
C SER A 52 6.60 -5.74 5.79
N LEU A 53 5.55 -5.59 5.01
CA LEU A 53 5.38 -4.47 4.09
C LEU A 53 4.35 -3.50 4.68
N THR A 54 4.67 -2.21 4.68
CA THR A 54 3.70 -1.16 4.97
C THR A 54 3.62 -0.17 3.81
N ILE A 55 2.43 0.39 3.59
CA ILE A 55 2.23 1.52 2.70
C ILE A 55 1.58 2.63 3.54
N MET A 56 2.20 3.81 3.56
CA MET A 56 1.79 4.95 4.41
C MET A 56 1.70 4.59 5.90
N GLY A 57 2.57 3.68 6.38
CA GLY A 57 2.58 3.22 7.76
C GLY A 57 1.48 2.20 8.10
N ILE A 58 0.66 1.80 7.13
CA ILE A 58 -0.39 0.78 7.31
C ILE A 58 0.10 -0.57 6.78
N PRO A 59 -0.06 -1.68 7.52
CA PRO A 59 0.30 -3.01 7.04
C PRO A 59 -0.30 -3.31 5.66
N CYS A 60 0.53 -3.80 4.74
CA CYS A 60 0.13 -4.11 3.39
C CYS A 60 0.25 -5.61 3.13
N GLU A 61 -0.87 -6.22 2.74
CA GLU A 61 -0.95 -7.63 2.37
C GLU A 61 -1.21 -7.80 0.88
N LYS A 62 -0.72 -8.92 0.35
CA LYS A 62 -1.10 -9.39 -0.98
C LYS A 62 -2.56 -9.81 -1.01
N LYS A 63 -3.18 -9.73 -2.18
CA LYS A 63 -4.52 -10.30 -2.37
C LYS A 63 -4.51 -11.81 -2.05
N PRO A 64 -5.56 -12.36 -1.41
CA PRO A 64 -5.71 -13.79 -1.25
C PRO A 64 -5.64 -14.46 -2.63
N LYS A 65 -4.80 -15.49 -2.78
CA LYS A 65 -4.49 -16.23 -4.05
C LYS A 65 -3.46 -15.59 -4.99
N GLN A 66 -2.82 -14.49 -4.59
CA GLN A 66 -1.70 -13.94 -5.36
C GLN A 66 -0.41 -14.72 -5.03
N THR A 67 0.17 -15.39 -6.04
CA THR A 67 1.38 -16.24 -5.88
C THR A 67 2.68 -15.48 -6.08
N GLU A 68 2.63 -14.34 -6.77
CA GLU A 68 3.79 -13.51 -7.05
C GLU A 68 4.22 -12.68 -5.82
N ASP A 69 5.51 -12.39 -5.73
CA ASP A 69 6.12 -11.56 -4.68
C ASP A 69 6.17 -10.08 -5.06
N TYR A 70 6.14 -9.21 -4.04
CA TYR A 70 6.44 -7.80 -4.25
C TYR A 70 7.95 -7.68 -4.48
N ILE A 71 8.35 -7.11 -5.61
CA ILE A 71 9.76 -6.93 -5.97
C ILE A 71 10.16 -5.51 -5.57
N PHE A 72 11.24 -5.40 -4.79
CA PHE A 72 11.90 -4.15 -4.45
C PHE A 72 13.26 -4.15 -5.14
N GLU A 73 13.41 -3.37 -6.22
CA GLU A 73 14.70 -3.13 -6.88
C GLU A 73 15.47 -1.97 -6.23
#